data_AF-A0A4S2EVU6-F1
#
_entry.id   AF-A0A4S2EVU6-F1
#
_cell.length_a   1.000
_cell.length_b   1.000
_cell.length_c   1.000
_cell.angle_alpha   90.00
_cell.angle_beta   90.00
_cell.angle_gamma   90.00
#
_symmetry.space_group_name_H-M   'P 1'
#
loop_
_entity.id
_entity.type
_entity.pdbx_description
1 polymer ?
#
loop_
_entity_poly.entity_id
_entity_poly.type
_entity_poly.pdbx_seq_one_letter_code
_entity_poly.pdbx_strand_id
1 'polypeptide(L)'
;MWGKSLTDYRTYSGRDYRKAWEKRQRLRQEIDGIIYRYRTRDVIGHFRDSDKDTPIWAIFEVMTLGNFGAFYECLDARVKAEIAEDLSMPTNLDSELRLKEMIYVLKDFRNAIAHNGVVLDVRFQSGSISLKLFHFLKQETGVNRIDFADVTDYVVLLVYLMRCMCFTKTECKQFIAGYEAAIEKYRAELPFNVYSKIIKTNTRGKLRALRQFVSGR
;
A
#
# COMPACT_ATOMS: atom_id res chain seq x y z
N MET A 1 4.98 -22.82 -0.79
CA MET A 1 4.07 -21.71 -0.41
C MET A 1 2.85 -22.18 0.39
N TRP A 2 1.91 -22.91 -0.22
CA TRP A 2 0.57 -23.23 0.32
C TRP A 2 0.46 -23.93 1.68
N GLY A 3 1.37 -24.86 2.00
CA GLY A 3 1.35 -25.63 3.26
C GLY A 3 2.39 -25.18 4.28
N LYS A 4 3.21 -24.19 3.92
CA LYS A 4 4.37 -23.72 4.71
C LYS A 4 4.27 -22.26 5.14
N SER A 5 3.75 -21.39 4.26
CA SER A 5 3.78 -19.92 4.43
C SER A 5 2.39 -19.30 4.47
N LEU A 6 1.43 -19.84 3.69
CA LEU A 6 0.04 -19.35 3.64
C LEU A 6 -0.84 -20.12 4.64
N THR A 7 -0.43 -20.09 5.90
CA THR A 7 -0.98 -20.94 6.97
C THR A 7 -1.52 -20.17 8.17
N ASP A 8 -1.77 -18.87 8.02
CA ASP A 8 -2.35 -17.99 9.07
C ASP A 8 -3.64 -18.58 9.66
N TYR A 9 -4.46 -19.24 8.83
CA TYR A 9 -5.69 -19.90 9.23
C TYR A 9 -5.52 -20.90 10.40
N ARG A 10 -4.33 -21.48 10.58
CA ARG A 10 -4.01 -22.44 11.65
C ARG A 10 -3.93 -21.79 13.03
N THR A 11 -3.81 -20.47 13.10
CA THR A 11 -3.76 -19.73 14.38
C THR A 11 -5.13 -19.51 15.00
N TYR A 12 -6.20 -19.73 14.23
CA TYR A 12 -7.58 -19.55 14.66
C TYR A 12 -8.24 -20.88 15.03
N SER A 13 -9.36 -20.79 15.75
CA SER A 13 -10.23 -21.92 16.08
C SER A 13 -11.70 -21.61 15.75
N GLY A 14 -12.54 -22.65 15.72
CA GLY A 14 -13.99 -22.51 15.53
C GLY A 14 -14.40 -21.75 14.27
N ARG A 15 -15.24 -20.72 14.44
CA ARG A 15 -15.79 -19.92 13.33
C ARG A 15 -14.71 -19.12 12.59
N ASP A 16 -13.74 -18.57 13.32
CA ASP A 16 -12.69 -17.75 12.74
C ASP A 16 -11.72 -18.59 11.91
N TYR A 17 -11.43 -19.82 12.35
CA TYR A 17 -10.69 -20.81 11.54
C TYR A 17 -11.37 -21.02 10.19
N ARG A 18 -12.68 -21.28 10.18
CA ARG A 18 -13.43 -21.51 8.94
C ARG A 18 -13.36 -20.30 8.01
N LYS A 19 -13.53 -19.09 8.54
CA LYS A 19 -13.45 -17.84 7.77
C LYS A 19 -12.06 -17.62 7.18
N ALA A 20 -11.00 -17.84 7.95
CA ALA A 20 -9.62 -17.71 7.50
C ALA A 20 -9.26 -18.78 6.45
N TRP A 21 -9.72 -20.02 6.64
CA TRP A 21 -9.55 -21.10 5.67
C TRP A 21 -10.26 -20.81 4.35
N GLU A 22 -11.51 -20.36 4.39
CA GLU A 22 -12.26 -19.95 3.19
C GLU A 22 -11.58 -18.79 2.46
N LYS A 23 -11.05 -17.80 3.18
CA LYS A 23 -10.25 -16.72 2.58
C LYS A 23 -9.03 -17.28 1.83
N ARG A 24 -8.29 -18.18 2.46
CA ARG A 24 -7.13 -18.84 1.86
C ARG A 24 -7.52 -19.70 0.64
N GLN A 25 -8.66 -20.38 0.65
CA GLN A 25 -9.15 -21.13 -0.53
C GLN A 25 -9.53 -20.20 -1.68
N ARG A 26 -10.21 -19.08 -1.39
CA ARG A 26 -10.50 -18.05 -2.42
C ARG A 26 -9.22 -17.51 -3.05
N LEU A 27 -8.21 -17.18 -2.23
CA LEU A 27 -6.90 -16.76 -2.74
C LEU A 27 -6.26 -17.81 -3.66
N ARG A 28 -6.39 -19.10 -3.32
CA ARG A 28 -5.89 -20.19 -4.18
C ARG A 28 -6.61 -20.21 -5.52
N GLN A 29 -7.93 -20.13 -5.53
CA GLN A 29 -8.72 -20.08 -6.76
C GLN A 29 -8.34 -18.88 -7.63
N GLU A 30 -8.11 -17.72 -7.02
CA GLU A 30 -7.64 -16.51 -7.73
C GLU A 30 -6.27 -16.72 -8.38
N ILE A 31 -5.29 -17.27 -7.64
CA ILE A 31 -3.96 -17.54 -8.19
C ILE A 31 -4.00 -18.61 -9.29
N ASP A 32 -4.75 -19.69 -9.08
CA ASP A 32 -4.92 -20.75 -10.08
C ASP A 32 -5.59 -20.17 -11.35
N GLY A 33 -6.57 -19.26 -11.19
CA GLY A 33 -7.20 -18.55 -12.29
C GLY A 33 -6.25 -17.59 -13.03
N ILE A 34 -5.33 -16.93 -12.33
CA ILE A 34 -4.26 -16.14 -12.94
C ILE A 34 -3.37 -17.00 -13.82
N ILE A 35 -2.94 -18.16 -13.31
CA ILE A 35 -2.07 -19.09 -14.02
C ILE A 35 -2.79 -19.72 -15.22
N TYR A 36 -4.06 -20.08 -15.07
CA TYR A 36 -4.85 -20.67 -16.14
C TYR A 36 -5.08 -19.71 -17.31
N ARG A 37 -5.24 -18.40 -17.03
CA ARG A 37 -5.40 -17.35 -18.05
C ARG A 37 -4.06 -16.86 -18.63
N TYR A 38 -3.03 -17.71 -18.65
CA TYR A 38 -1.68 -17.35 -19.12
C TYR A 38 -1.64 -16.75 -20.53
N ARG A 39 -2.54 -17.19 -21.43
CA ARG A 39 -2.58 -16.72 -22.83
C ARG A 39 -2.91 -15.24 -22.99
N THR A 40 -3.50 -14.60 -21.98
CA THR A 40 -3.78 -13.15 -22.01
C THR A 40 -2.77 -12.36 -21.16
N ARG A 41 -1.68 -12.99 -20.72
CA ARG A 41 -0.71 -12.43 -19.78
C ARG A 41 0.69 -12.85 -20.17
N ASP A 42 1.37 -12.05 -20.97
CA ASP A 42 2.68 -12.36 -21.57
C ASP A 42 3.70 -12.93 -20.58
N VAL A 43 3.78 -12.34 -19.38
CA VAL A 43 4.70 -12.79 -18.32
C VAL A 43 4.40 -14.22 -17.85
N ILE A 44 3.12 -14.58 -17.68
CA ILE A 44 2.73 -15.95 -17.29
C ILE A 44 2.86 -16.90 -18.49
N GLY A 45 2.47 -16.42 -19.68
CA GLY A 45 2.58 -17.17 -20.93
C GLY A 45 4.00 -17.63 -21.21
N HIS A 46 4.98 -16.75 -21.04
CA HIS A 46 6.41 -17.09 -21.21
C HIS A 46 6.82 -18.36 -20.45
N PHE A 47 6.41 -18.51 -19.18
CA PHE A 47 6.74 -19.70 -18.39
C PHE A 47 5.92 -20.92 -18.82
N ARG A 48 4.62 -20.74 -19.05
CA ARG A 48 3.71 -21.86 -19.37
C ARG A 48 3.99 -22.44 -20.76
N ASP A 49 4.24 -21.60 -21.75
CA ASP A 49 4.57 -22.01 -23.11
C ASP A 49 5.95 -22.67 -23.19
N SER A 50 6.83 -22.36 -22.23
CA SER A 50 8.14 -23.00 -22.08
C SER A 50 8.14 -24.24 -21.17
N ASP A 51 6.97 -24.73 -20.76
CA ASP A 51 6.79 -25.85 -19.80
C ASP A 51 7.57 -25.68 -18.49
N LYS A 52 7.59 -24.44 -17.97
CA LYS A 52 8.22 -24.08 -16.69
C LYS A 52 7.17 -23.78 -15.63
N ASP A 53 7.54 -24.04 -14.38
CA ASP A 53 6.76 -23.57 -13.23
C ASP A 53 6.70 -22.05 -13.22
N THR A 54 5.50 -21.49 -12.99
CA THR A 54 5.31 -20.05 -12.84
C THR A 54 5.91 -19.59 -11.50
N PRO A 55 6.96 -18.74 -11.51
CA PRO A 55 7.55 -18.25 -10.27
C PRO A 55 6.62 -17.26 -9.57
N ILE A 56 6.77 -17.13 -8.25
CA ILE A 56 5.89 -16.27 -7.43
C ILE A 56 5.93 -14.80 -7.86
N TRP A 57 7.09 -14.29 -8.26
CA TRP A 57 7.23 -12.90 -8.72
C TRP A 57 6.40 -12.64 -9.98
N ALA A 58 6.27 -13.63 -10.88
CA ALA A 58 5.46 -13.50 -12.09
C ALA A 58 3.96 -13.44 -11.74
N ILE A 59 3.54 -14.15 -10.69
CA ILE A 59 2.16 -14.07 -10.18
C ILE A 59 1.90 -12.67 -9.61
N PHE A 60 2.84 -12.10 -8.85
CA PHE A 60 2.71 -10.76 -8.27
C PHE A 60 2.62 -9.66 -9.33
N GLU A 61 3.36 -9.79 -10.43
CA GLU A 61 3.31 -8.84 -11.56
C GLU A 61 1.89 -8.63 -12.11
N VAL A 62 1.10 -9.70 -12.10
CA VAL A 62 -0.24 -9.71 -12.71
C VAL A 62 -1.37 -9.73 -11.68
N MET A 63 -1.03 -9.75 -10.39
CA MET A 63 -1.99 -9.77 -9.29
C MET A 63 -2.50 -8.35 -9.02
N THR A 64 -3.79 -8.21 -8.67
CA THR A 64 -4.31 -6.91 -8.22
C THR A 64 -3.82 -6.60 -6.80
N LEU A 65 -3.73 -5.32 -6.41
CA LEU A 65 -3.41 -4.97 -5.02
C LEU A 65 -4.42 -5.55 -4.00
N GLY A 66 -5.68 -5.79 -4.41
CA GLY A 66 -6.66 -6.46 -3.56
C GLY A 66 -6.31 -7.93 -3.31
N ASN A 67 -5.92 -8.67 -4.36
CA ASN A 67 -5.45 -10.04 -4.24
C ASN A 67 -4.12 -10.10 -3.47
N PHE A 68 -3.25 -9.11 -3.64
CA PHE A 68 -2.01 -8.98 -2.86
C PHE A 68 -2.28 -8.75 -1.37
N GLY A 69 -3.26 -7.90 -1.02
CA GLY A 69 -3.72 -7.75 0.36
C GLY A 69 -4.23 -9.07 0.95
N ALA A 70 -5.05 -9.81 0.22
CA ALA A 70 -5.53 -11.13 0.63
C ALA A 70 -4.39 -12.16 0.75
N PHE A 71 -3.38 -12.08 -0.13
CA PHE A 71 -2.17 -12.88 -0.05
C PHE A 71 -1.42 -12.61 1.24
N TYR A 72 -1.13 -11.34 1.53
CA TYR A 72 -0.45 -10.93 2.75
C TYR A 72 -1.22 -11.35 4.02
N GLU A 73 -2.55 -11.21 4.02
CA GLU A 73 -3.39 -11.66 5.14
C GLU A 73 -3.25 -13.16 5.43
N CYS A 74 -3.11 -13.98 4.39
CA CYS A 74 -3.00 -15.43 4.53
C CYS A 74 -1.61 -15.91 4.98
N LEU A 75 -0.59 -15.03 4.96
CA LEU A 75 0.76 -15.36 5.42
C LEU A 75 0.77 -15.64 6.93
N ASP A 76 1.52 -16.65 7.37
CA ASP A 76 1.76 -16.86 8.79
C ASP A 76 2.59 -15.70 9.41
N ALA A 77 2.56 -15.63 10.74
CA ALA A 77 3.22 -14.56 11.48
C ALA A 77 4.74 -14.48 11.24
N ARG A 78 5.41 -15.61 11.02
CA ARG A 78 6.86 -15.64 10.79
C ARG A 78 7.20 -14.95 9.48
N VAL A 79 6.49 -15.28 8.40
CA VAL A 79 6.74 -14.64 7.10
C VAL A 79 6.35 -13.16 7.12
N LYS A 80 5.28 -12.79 7.83
CA LYS A 80 4.91 -11.37 8.00
C LYS A 80 6.01 -10.59 8.74
N ALA A 81 6.60 -11.18 9.78
CA ALA A 81 7.70 -10.57 10.53
C ALA A 81 8.96 -10.40 9.65
N GLU A 82 9.35 -11.44 8.89
CA GLU A 82 10.46 -11.38 7.94
C GLU A 82 10.24 -10.23 6.91
N ILE A 83 9.03 -10.08 6.37
CA ILE A 83 8.71 -8.96 5.45
C ILE A 83 8.82 -7.60 6.13
N ALA A 84 8.33 -7.46 7.35
CA ALA A 84 8.41 -6.20 8.10
C ALA A 84 9.87 -5.83 8.41
N GLU A 85 10.70 -6.83 8.72
CA GLU A 85 12.15 -6.68 8.92
C GLU A 85 12.86 -6.27 7.63
N ASP A 86 12.58 -6.94 6.51
CA ASP A 86 13.14 -6.60 5.18
C ASP A 86 12.79 -5.16 4.76
N LEU A 87 11.60 -4.69 5.13
CA LEU A 87 11.15 -3.31 4.90
C LEU A 87 11.69 -2.31 5.94
N SER A 88 12.55 -2.77 6.86
CA SER A 88 13.13 -1.97 7.95
C SER A 88 12.05 -1.26 8.79
N MET A 89 10.90 -1.91 8.99
CA MET A 89 9.80 -1.37 9.77
C MET A 89 10.03 -1.60 11.28
N PRO A 90 9.54 -0.70 12.16
CA PRO A 90 9.77 -0.80 13.60
C PRO A 90 9.03 -1.99 14.22
N THR A 91 9.69 -2.78 15.06
CA THR A 91 9.09 -3.96 15.70
C THR A 91 8.11 -3.63 16.84
N ASN A 92 8.15 -2.43 17.38
CA ASN A 92 7.35 -2.01 18.54
C ASN A 92 6.01 -1.33 18.19
N LEU A 93 5.61 -1.31 16.91
CA LEU A 93 4.40 -0.60 16.45
C LEU A 93 3.42 -1.47 15.63
N ASP A 94 3.34 -2.77 15.92
CA ASP A 94 2.48 -3.73 15.21
C ASP A 94 2.69 -3.69 13.67
N SER A 95 3.93 -3.58 13.22
CA SER A 95 4.28 -3.28 11.81
C SER A 95 3.63 -4.21 10.80
N GLU A 96 3.48 -5.49 11.13
CA GLU A 96 2.83 -6.48 10.27
C GLU A 96 1.36 -6.12 10.02
N LEU A 97 0.67 -5.66 11.05
CA LEU A 97 -0.72 -5.22 10.96
C LEU A 97 -0.83 -3.86 10.27
N ARG A 98 0.11 -2.94 10.54
CA ARG A 98 0.17 -1.63 9.88
C ARG A 98 0.42 -1.76 8.39
N LEU A 99 1.33 -2.65 7.98
CA LEU A 99 1.62 -2.93 6.58
C LEU A 99 0.39 -3.46 5.84
N LYS A 100 -0.38 -4.37 6.46
CA LYS A 100 -1.68 -4.81 5.92
C LYS A 100 -2.60 -3.62 5.65
N GLU A 101 -2.75 -2.73 6.62
CA GLU A 101 -3.63 -1.56 6.47
C GLU A 101 -3.13 -0.62 5.36
N MET A 102 -1.82 -0.36 5.29
CA MET A 102 -1.20 0.42 4.22
C MET A 102 -1.48 -0.18 2.83
N ILE A 103 -1.39 -1.51 2.68
CA ILE A 103 -1.71 -2.20 1.42
C ILE A 103 -3.16 -1.91 0.99
N TYR A 104 -4.12 -1.98 1.90
CA TYR A 104 -5.53 -1.70 1.56
C TYR A 104 -5.80 -0.22 1.29
N VAL A 105 -5.14 0.69 2.02
CA VAL A 105 -5.19 2.14 1.73
C VAL A 105 -4.66 2.44 0.34
N LEU A 106 -3.53 1.83 -0.05
CA LEU A 106 -2.96 1.97 -1.39
C LEU A 106 -3.83 1.32 -2.47
N LYS A 107 -4.47 0.18 -2.17
CA LYS A 107 -5.40 -0.48 -3.08
C LYS A 107 -6.56 0.45 -3.47
N ASP A 108 -7.16 1.13 -2.49
CA ASP A 108 -8.23 2.09 -2.75
C ASP A 108 -7.74 3.29 -3.56
N PHE A 109 -6.58 3.85 -3.17
CA PHE A 109 -5.99 5.00 -3.87
C PHE A 109 -5.61 4.70 -5.32
N ARG A 110 -4.91 3.59 -5.57
CA ARG A 110 -4.55 3.16 -6.92
C ARG A 110 -5.78 2.89 -7.76
N ASN A 111 -6.82 2.27 -7.20
CA ASN A 111 -8.06 2.01 -7.94
C ASN A 111 -8.75 3.30 -8.37
N ALA A 112 -8.77 4.32 -7.50
CA ALA A 112 -9.28 5.63 -7.87
C ALA A 112 -8.53 6.20 -9.08
N ILE A 113 -7.20 6.20 -9.05
CA ILE A 113 -6.37 6.68 -10.17
C ILE A 113 -6.65 5.88 -11.44
N ALA A 114 -6.65 4.54 -11.36
CA ALA A 114 -6.81 3.66 -12.51
C ALA A 114 -8.19 3.77 -13.18
N HIS A 115 -9.22 4.20 -12.45
CA HIS A 115 -10.57 4.42 -12.97
C HIS A 115 -10.89 5.91 -13.17
N ASN A 116 -9.89 6.79 -13.20
CA ASN A 116 -10.04 8.25 -13.34
C ASN A 116 -11.01 8.86 -12.30
N GLY A 117 -11.05 8.28 -11.11
CA GLY A 117 -11.81 8.77 -9.97
C GLY A 117 -11.18 10.03 -9.37
N VAL A 118 -12.01 10.84 -8.69
CA VAL A 118 -11.54 12.01 -7.95
C VAL A 118 -10.76 11.56 -6.72
N VAL A 119 -9.50 11.96 -6.62
CA VAL A 119 -8.60 11.57 -5.51
C VAL A 119 -8.43 12.66 -4.43
N LEU A 120 -8.77 13.90 -4.75
CA LEU A 120 -8.45 15.05 -3.92
C LEU A 120 -9.21 15.08 -2.60
N ASP A 121 -10.49 14.70 -2.63
CA ASP A 121 -11.40 14.67 -1.48
C ASP A 121 -11.56 13.29 -0.84
N VAL A 122 -10.68 12.35 -1.22
CA VAL A 122 -10.56 10.99 -0.67
C VAL A 122 -11.83 10.14 -0.68
N ARG A 123 -12.88 10.53 -1.43
CA ARG A 123 -14.16 9.78 -1.49
C ARG A 123 -14.06 8.35 -2.02
N PHE A 124 -12.92 7.99 -2.60
CA PHE A 124 -12.62 6.63 -3.02
C PHE A 124 -12.34 5.66 -1.85
N GLN A 125 -12.14 6.18 -0.64
CA GLN A 125 -11.94 5.37 0.57
C GLN A 125 -13.13 4.45 0.80
N SER A 126 -12.90 3.13 0.78
CA SER A 126 -13.95 2.13 0.96
C SER A 126 -14.17 1.70 2.42
N GLY A 127 -13.33 2.17 3.35
CA GLY A 127 -13.41 1.84 4.77
C GLY A 127 -12.69 2.86 5.66
N SER A 128 -12.91 2.77 6.98
CA SER A 128 -12.22 3.62 7.93
C SER A 128 -10.74 3.24 8.05
N ILE A 129 -9.88 4.24 8.04
CA ILE A 129 -8.46 4.06 8.30
C ILE A 129 -8.23 4.18 9.80
N SER A 130 -7.48 3.25 10.38
CA SER A 130 -7.33 3.17 11.83
C SER A 130 -6.51 4.35 12.38
N LEU A 131 -6.91 4.85 13.56
CA LEU A 131 -6.12 5.85 14.30
C LEU A 131 -4.69 5.36 14.58
N LYS A 132 -4.51 4.04 14.75
CA LYS A 132 -3.21 3.42 14.95
C LYS A 132 -2.28 3.62 13.75
N LEU A 133 -2.79 3.58 12.52
CA LEU A 133 -1.98 3.91 11.33
C LEU A 133 -1.57 5.39 11.31
N PHE A 134 -2.43 6.30 11.79
CA PHE A 134 -2.08 7.73 11.87
C PHE A 134 -0.93 7.95 12.87
N HIS A 135 -1.03 7.32 14.05
CA HIS A 135 0.02 7.36 15.07
C HIS A 135 1.32 6.73 14.58
N PHE A 136 1.24 5.60 13.89
CA PHE A 136 2.38 4.94 13.28
C PHE A 136 3.13 5.88 12.32
N LEU A 137 2.43 6.45 11.34
CA LEU A 137 3.05 7.35 10.36
C LEU A 137 3.61 8.60 11.02
N LYS A 138 2.91 9.16 12.02
CA LYS A 138 3.42 10.30 12.78
C LYS A 138 4.74 9.98 13.48
N GLN A 139 4.84 8.80 14.10
CA GLN A 139 6.04 8.40 14.82
C GLN A 139 7.21 8.15 13.87
N GLU A 140 6.97 7.48 12.74
CA GLU A 140 8.02 7.16 11.77
C GLU A 140 8.47 8.37 10.94
N THR A 141 7.55 9.28 10.60
CA THR A 141 7.84 10.39 9.66
C THR A 141 7.96 11.76 10.34
N GLY A 142 7.55 11.89 11.61
CA GLY A 142 7.43 13.19 12.29
C GLY A 142 6.31 14.09 11.75
N VAL A 143 5.52 13.63 10.77
CA VAL A 143 4.43 14.40 10.18
C VAL A 143 3.23 14.41 11.12
N ASN A 144 2.78 15.61 11.49
CA ASN A 144 1.64 15.82 12.39
C ASN A 144 0.32 15.99 11.62
N ARG A 145 -0.80 15.77 12.32
CA ARG A 145 -2.18 15.95 11.81
C ARG A 145 -2.47 15.10 10.56
N ILE A 146 -2.04 13.83 10.61
CA ILE A 146 -2.42 12.81 9.63
C ILE A 146 -3.82 12.32 10.00
N ASP A 147 -4.76 12.48 9.07
CA ASP A 147 -6.16 12.07 9.22
C ASP A 147 -6.71 11.38 7.96
N PHE A 148 -5.92 11.32 6.88
CA PHE A 148 -6.29 10.81 5.58
C PHE A 148 -7.55 11.46 4.99
N ALA A 149 -7.88 12.69 5.40
CA ALA A 149 -9.01 13.43 4.83
C ALA A 149 -8.62 14.31 3.63
N ASP A 150 -7.39 14.18 3.12
CA ASP A 150 -6.95 14.76 1.84
C ASP A 150 -5.77 13.95 1.26
N VAL A 151 -5.48 14.17 -0.03
CA VAL A 151 -4.46 13.43 -0.78
C VAL A 151 -3.03 13.60 -0.24
N THR A 152 -2.73 14.63 0.55
CA THR A 152 -1.39 14.85 1.13
C THR A 152 -0.97 13.71 2.05
N ASP A 153 -1.90 13.12 2.79
CA ASP A 153 -1.59 11.99 3.69
C ASP A 153 -1.26 10.71 2.92
N TYR A 154 -1.80 10.56 1.71
CA TYR A 154 -1.40 9.49 0.79
C TYR A 154 0.01 9.72 0.24
N VAL A 155 0.40 10.97 -0.02
CA VAL A 155 1.79 11.32 -0.39
C VAL A 155 2.75 11.00 0.76
N VAL A 156 2.37 11.29 2.02
CA VAL A 156 3.15 10.92 3.20
C VAL A 156 3.34 9.40 3.29
N LEU A 157 2.25 8.63 3.12
CA LEU A 157 2.31 7.17 3.10
C LEU A 157 3.22 6.63 1.98
N LEU A 158 3.10 7.17 0.77
CA LEU A 158 3.93 6.75 -0.37
C LEU A 158 5.41 7.01 -0.11
N VAL A 159 5.77 8.20 0.38
CA VAL A 159 7.17 8.53 0.69
C VAL A 159 7.71 7.66 1.83
N TYR A 160 6.90 7.37 2.85
CA TYR A 160 7.28 6.42 3.89
C TYR A 160 7.61 5.04 3.30
N LEU A 161 6.73 4.49 2.46
CA LEU A 161 6.92 3.20 1.82
C LEU A 161 8.09 3.19 0.82
N MET A 162 8.33 4.29 0.09
CA MET A 162 9.52 4.44 -0.75
C MET A 162 10.80 4.31 0.07
N ARG A 163 10.85 4.90 1.28
CA ARG A 163 12.01 4.74 2.18
C ARG A 163 12.15 3.31 2.68
N CYS A 164 11.05 2.63 3.02
CA CYS A 164 11.07 1.20 3.37
C CYS A 164 11.56 0.31 2.22
N MET A 165 11.26 0.68 0.98
CA MET A 165 11.69 -0.04 -0.23
C MET A 165 13.05 0.45 -0.77
N CYS A 166 13.85 1.12 0.06
CA CYS A 166 15.21 1.54 -0.28
C CYS A 166 15.36 2.50 -1.47
N PHE A 167 14.30 3.22 -1.87
CA PHE A 167 14.42 4.31 -2.85
C PHE A 167 15.37 5.38 -2.32
N THR A 168 16.17 5.99 -3.19
CA THR A 168 17.17 6.99 -2.81
C THR A 168 16.50 8.24 -2.20
N LYS A 169 17.27 8.98 -1.39
CA LYS A 169 16.84 10.28 -0.86
C LYS A 169 16.46 11.24 -2.00
N THR A 170 17.16 11.16 -3.11
CA THR A 170 16.92 11.97 -4.31
C THR A 170 15.56 11.66 -4.92
N GLU A 171 15.24 10.39 -5.16
CA GLU A 171 13.93 9.98 -5.72
C GLU A 171 12.78 10.39 -4.79
N CYS A 172 12.93 10.20 -3.48
CA CYS A 172 11.91 10.64 -2.51
C CYS A 172 11.72 12.16 -2.52
N LYS A 173 12.81 12.94 -2.58
CA LYS A 173 12.75 14.41 -2.67
C LYS A 173 12.14 14.89 -3.99
N GLN A 174 12.44 14.21 -5.09
CA GLN A 174 11.85 14.49 -6.40
C GLN A 174 10.35 14.22 -6.40
N PHE A 175 9.90 13.12 -5.80
CA PHE A 175 8.47 12.83 -5.65
C PHE A 175 7.74 13.91 -4.84
N ILE A 176 8.32 14.34 -3.70
CA ILE A 176 7.77 15.45 -2.90
C ILE A 176 7.72 16.75 -3.72
N ALA A 177 8.80 17.08 -4.44
CA ALA A 177 8.87 18.29 -5.25
C ALA A 177 7.85 18.28 -6.40
N GLY A 178 7.62 17.12 -7.04
CA GLY A 178 6.60 16.96 -8.06
C GLY A 178 5.19 17.20 -7.53
N TYR A 179 4.89 16.69 -6.33
CA TYR A 179 3.61 16.96 -5.66
C TYR A 179 3.44 18.45 -5.33
N GLU A 180 4.48 19.11 -4.82
CA GLU A 180 4.44 20.56 -4.57
C GLU A 180 4.24 21.38 -5.84
N ALA A 181 4.91 21.02 -6.93
CA ALA A 181 4.73 21.69 -8.22
C ALA A 181 3.28 21.54 -8.72
N ALA A 182 2.66 20.37 -8.55
CA ALA A 182 1.25 20.17 -8.89
C ALA A 182 0.32 21.03 -8.02
N ILE A 183 0.59 21.14 -6.72
CA ILE A 183 -0.17 22.01 -5.82
C ILE A 183 -0.03 23.48 -6.21
N GLU A 184 1.17 23.97 -6.46
CA GLU A 184 1.40 25.37 -6.81
C GLU A 184 0.84 25.70 -8.20
N LYS A 185 0.84 24.76 -9.14
CA LYS A 185 0.10 24.89 -10.41
C LYS A 185 -1.40 25.08 -10.16
N TYR A 186 -2.02 24.25 -9.34
CA TYR A 186 -3.44 24.42 -8.98
C TYR A 186 -3.71 25.72 -8.26
N ARG A 187 -2.78 26.19 -7.42
CA ARG A 187 -2.90 27.49 -6.76
C ARG A 187 -2.90 28.65 -7.76
N ALA A 188 -2.10 28.56 -8.83
CA ALA A 188 -2.03 29.58 -9.87
C ALA A 188 -3.26 29.57 -10.80
N GLU A 189 -3.82 28.39 -11.07
CA GLU A 189 -4.92 28.21 -12.03
C GLU A 189 -6.31 28.34 -11.41
N LEU A 190 -6.47 28.10 -10.11
CA LEU A 190 -7.77 28.06 -9.44
C LEU A 190 -8.04 29.29 -8.56
N PRO A 191 -9.30 29.77 -8.48
CA PRO A 191 -9.72 30.69 -7.45
C PRO A 191 -9.40 30.16 -6.04
N PHE A 192 -8.93 31.05 -5.15
CA PHE A 192 -8.44 30.65 -3.82
C PHE A 192 -9.47 29.87 -3.00
N ASN A 193 -10.76 30.22 -3.08
CA ASN A 193 -11.85 29.53 -2.39
C ASN A 193 -12.07 28.08 -2.87
N VAL A 194 -11.69 27.76 -4.11
CA VAL A 194 -11.70 26.39 -4.65
C VAL A 194 -10.44 25.67 -4.21
N TYR A 195 -9.28 26.31 -4.38
CA TYR A 195 -7.99 25.77 -3.95
C TYR A 195 -7.99 25.37 -2.46
N SER A 196 -8.49 26.23 -1.58
CA SER A 196 -8.51 25.99 -0.13
C SER A 196 -9.43 24.85 0.31
N LYS A 197 -10.36 24.40 -0.55
CA LYS A 197 -11.18 23.20 -0.30
C LYS A 197 -10.46 21.92 -0.68
N ILE A 198 -9.50 22.01 -1.59
CA ILE A 198 -8.72 20.88 -2.13
C ILE A 198 -7.47 20.67 -1.28
N ILE A 199 -6.71 21.74 -1.05
CA ILE A 199 -5.43 21.71 -0.35
C ILE A 199 -5.61 22.35 1.03
N LYS A 200 -5.51 21.52 2.08
CA LYS A 200 -5.61 21.99 3.46
C LYS A 200 -4.42 22.86 3.85
N THR A 201 -4.65 23.77 4.80
CA THR A 201 -3.63 24.75 5.27
C THR A 201 -2.40 24.11 5.91
N ASN A 202 -2.53 22.89 6.46
CA ASN A 202 -1.42 22.14 7.06
C ASN A 202 -0.50 21.44 6.03
N THR A 203 -0.87 21.41 4.75
CA THR A 203 -0.11 20.73 3.67
C THR A 203 1.37 21.11 3.67
N ARG A 204 1.68 22.43 3.70
CA ARG A 204 3.08 22.91 3.72
C ARG A 204 3.86 22.42 4.92
N GLY A 205 3.21 22.36 6.09
CA GLY A 205 3.81 21.82 7.31
C GLY A 205 4.11 20.32 7.19
N LYS A 206 3.17 19.55 6.63
CA LYS A 206 3.35 18.11 6.37
C LYS A 206 4.54 17.87 5.43
N LEU A 207 4.62 18.58 4.31
CA LEU A 207 5.68 18.40 3.31
C LEU A 207 7.06 18.81 3.84
N ARG A 208 7.14 19.86 4.67
CA ARG A 208 8.39 20.22 5.37
C ARG A 208 8.85 19.10 6.31
N ALA A 209 7.98 18.56 7.16
CA ALA A 209 8.32 17.46 8.06
C ALA A 209 8.73 16.20 7.28
N LEU A 210 8.02 15.90 6.19
CA LEU A 210 8.32 14.77 5.32
C LEU A 210 9.72 14.87 4.68
N ARG A 211 10.15 16.07 4.27
CA ARG A 211 11.53 16.30 3.79
C ARG A 211 12.59 16.10 4.86
N GLN A 212 12.28 16.50 6.10
CA GLN A 212 13.19 16.28 7.23
C GLN A 212 13.35 14.78 7.48
N PHE A 213 12.26 14.02 7.46
CA PHE A 213 12.28 12.55 7.52
C PHE A 213 13.17 11.94 6.43
N VAL A 214 12.98 12.31 5.16
CA VAL A 214 13.79 11.78 4.04
C VAL A 214 15.27 12.17 4.17
N SER A 215 15.58 13.31 4.78
CA SER A 215 16.96 13.76 4.94
C SER A 215 17.68 13.10 6.10
N GLY A 216 16.96 12.83 7.19
CA GLY A 216 17.50 12.26 8.44
C GLY A 216 17.61 10.74 8.47
N ARG A 217 16.77 10.01 7.74
CA ARG A 217 16.86 8.55 7.55
C ARG A 217 17.67 8.18 6.32
#